data_AF-A0A7G8PZT7-F1
#
_entry.id   AF-A0A7G8PZT7-F1
#
_cell.length_a   1.000
_cell.length_b   1.000
_cell.length_c   1.000
_cell.angle_alpha   90.00
_cell.angle_beta   90.00
_cell.angle_gamma   90.00
#
_symmetry.space_group_name_H-M   'P 1'
#
loop_
_entity.id
_entity.type
_entity.pdbx_description
1 polymer ?
#
loop_
_entity_poly.entity_id
_entity_poly.type
_entity_poly.pdbx_seq_one_letter_code
_entity_poly.pdbx_strand_id
1 'polypeptide(L)' 'MIILLMLVPLSLMLLALAIGAFVWAVRRGQFDDMDTPALDILHDDERPGVPSAAKTPKSGSDVHAD' A
#
# COMPACT_ATOMS: atom_id res chain seq x y z
N MET A 1 -24.96 -21.79 32.13
CA MET A 1 -24.98 -20.35 32.49
C MET A 1 -23.58 -19.74 32.72
N ILE A 2 -22.51 -20.55 32.85
CA ILE A 2 -21.11 -20.07 33.03
C ILE A 2 -20.50 -19.50 31.73
N ILE A 3 -20.89 -20.02 30.57
CA ILE A 3 -20.33 -19.62 29.27
C ILE A 3 -20.59 -18.13 28.98
N LEU A 4 -21.80 -17.64 29.29
CA LEU A 4 -22.14 -16.21 29.14
C LEU A 4 -21.26 -15.32 30.03
N LEU A 5 -21.01 -15.76 31.28
CA LEU A 5 -20.14 -15.05 32.21
C LEU A 5 -18.67 -14.98 31.75
N MET A 6 -18.21 -15.93 30.94
CA MET A 6 -16.86 -15.92 30.34
C MET A 6 -16.82 -15.14 29.02
N LEU A 7 -17.89 -15.18 28.23
CA LEU A 7 -17.98 -14.50 26.92
C LEU A 7 -18.06 -12.98 27.04
N VAL A 8 -18.78 -12.46 28.04
CA VAL A 8 -18.94 -11.01 28.27
C VAL A 8 -17.58 -10.31 28.51
N PRO A 9 -16.73 -10.74 29.47
CA PRO A 9 -15.43 -10.09 29.66
C PRO A 9 -14.50 -10.31 28.47
N LEU A 10 -14.55 -11.49 27.83
CA LEU A 10 -13.73 -11.77 26.64
C LEU A 10 -14.11 -10.85 25.48
N SER A 11 -15.39 -10.63 25.21
CA SER A 11 -15.84 -9.73 24.15
C SER A 11 -15.48 -8.27 24.42
N LEU A 12 -15.59 -7.82 25.67
CA LEU A 12 -15.14 -6.49 26.08
C LEU A 12 -13.62 -6.31 25.87
N MET A 13 -12.84 -7.34 26.18
CA MET A 13 -11.39 -7.33 25.97
C MET A 13 -11.04 -7.24 24.48
N LEU A 14 -11.72 -8.01 23.63
CA LEU A 14 -11.55 -7.97 22.18
C LEU A 14 -11.99 -6.62 21.60
N LEU A 15 -13.10 -6.06 22.09
CA LEU A 15 -13.58 -4.74 21.69
C LEU A 15 -12.57 -3.64 22.04
N ALA A 16 -12.04 -3.66 23.27
CA ALA A 16 -11.01 -2.72 23.70
C ALA A 16 -9.74 -2.84 22.85
N LEU A 17 -9.33 -4.06 22.51
CA LEU A 17 -8.17 -4.32 21.66
C LEU A 17 -8.41 -3.80 20.23
N ALA A 18 -9.60 -4.02 19.67
CA ALA A 18 -9.97 -3.49 18.35
C ALA A 18 -9.95 -1.96 18.32
N ILE A 19 -10.54 -1.30 19.32
CA ILE A 19 -10.53 0.17 19.43
C ILE A 19 -9.09 0.68 19.60
N GLY A 20 -8.28 0.04 20.45
CA GLY A 20 -6.88 0.39 20.65
C GLY A 20 -6.05 0.28 19.38
N ALA A 21 -6.20 -0.82 18.64
CA ALA A 21 -5.53 -1.03 17.36
C ALA A 21 -5.97 -0.01 16.31
N PHE A 22 -7.27 0.30 16.25
CA PHE A 22 -7.82 1.30 15.35
C PHE A 22 -7.25 2.70 15.63
N VAL A 23 -7.28 3.15 16.88
CA VAL A 23 -6.72 4.45 17.28
C VAL A 23 -5.21 4.51 17.00
N TRP A 24 -4.48 3.43 17.25
CA TRP A 24 -3.06 3.34 16.92
C TRP A 24 -2.82 3.48 15.40
N ALA A 25 -3.60 2.78 14.57
CA ALA A 25 -3.48 2.83 13.12
C ALA A 25 -3.78 4.21 12.54
N VAL A 26 -4.83 4.88 13.04
CA VAL A 26 -5.18 6.27 12.67
C VAL A 26 -4.03 7.22 13.03
N ARG A 27 -3.47 7.12 14.23
CA ARG A 27 -2.34 7.95 14.66
C ARG A 27 -1.05 7.68 13.87
N ARG A 28 -0.90 6.49 13.31
CA ARG A 28 0.23 6.09 12.46
C ARG A 28 0.07 6.54 11.01
N GLY A 29 -1.05 7.15 10.63
CA GLY A 29 -1.28 7.63 9.27
C GLY A 29 -1.47 6.52 8.24
N GLN A 30 -1.86 5.29 8.64
CA GLN A 30 -2.01 4.17 7.69
C GLN A 30 -3.05 4.45 6.58
N PHE A 31 -3.99 5.36 6.85
CA PHE A 31 -5.05 5.73 5.92
C PHE A 31 -4.66 6.88 4.97
N ASP A 32 -3.49 7.49 5.16
CA ASP A 32 -3.00 8.63 4.37
C ASP A 32 -2.51 8.20 2.97
N ASP A 33 -2.12 6.93 2.81
CA ASP A 33 -1.62 6.36 1.55
C ASP A 33 -2.71 5.66 0.72
N MET A 34 -3.99 5.94 1.01
CA MET A 34 -5.12 5.44 0.19
C MET A 34 -5.40 6.29 -1.05
N ASP A 35 -4.79 7.47 -1.15
CA ASP A 35 -4.98 8.42 -2.27
C ASP A 35 -3.99 8.20 -3.43
N THR A 36 -2.90 7.46 -3.21
CA THR A 36 -1.80 7.29 -4.17
C THR A 36 -2.06 6.35 -5.37
N PRO A 37 -2.80 5.22 -5.26
CA PRO A 37 -2.86 4.23 -6.35
C PRO A 37 -3.80 4.58 -7.52
N ALA A 38 -4.71 5.55 -7.34
CA ALA A 38 -5.68 5.90 -8.38
C ALA A 38 -5.08 6.72 -9.54
N LEU A 39 -3.98 7.44 -9.30
CA LEU A 39 -3.28 8.24 -10.32
C LEU A 39 -2.19 7.43 -11.05
N ASP A 40 -1.71 6.34 -10.45
CA ASP A 40 -0.69 5.47 -11.05
C ASP A 40 -1.24 4.67 -12.25
N ILE A 41 -2.54 4.38 -12.26
CA ILE A 41 -3.18 3.59 -13.34
C ILE A 41 -3.56 4.41 -14.58
N LEU A 42 -3.56 5.75 -14.48
CA LEU A 42 -3.93 6.64 -15.58
C LEU A 42 -2.70 7.38 -16.16
N HIS A 43 -1.53 7.22 -15.54
CA HIS A 43 -0.26 7.80 -15.95
C HIS A 43 0.67 6.70 -16.49
N ASP A 44 0.29 6.05 -17.60
CA ASP A 44 1.15 5.09 -18.30
C ASP A 44 2.37 5.75 -19.00
N ASP A 45 2.42 7.08 -19.08
CA ASP A 45 3.32 7.76 -20.01
C ASP A 45 4.63 8.32 -19.41
N GLU A 46 4.78 8.45 -18.09
CA GLU A 46 5.99 9.06 -17.51
C GLU A 46 6.39 8.45 -16.17
N ARG A 47 7.13 7.33 -16.20
CA ARG A 47 8.45 7.30 -15.53
C ARG A 47 9.32 6.10 -15.92
N PRO A 48 10.55 6.39 -16.41
CA PRO A 48 11.61 5.41 -16.48
C PRO A 48 12.21 5.18 -15.07
N GLY A 49 12.33 3.92 -14.64
CA GLY A 49 13.29 3.55 -13.59
C GLY A 49 12.77 2.92 -12.29
N VAL A 50 11.92 1.90 -12.36
CA VAL A 50 12.07 0.72 -11.47
C VAL A 50 13.22 -0.11 -12.06
N PRO A 51 14.11 -0.77 -11.27
CA PRO A 51 15.39 -1.26 -11.76
C PRO A 51 15.26 -2.12 -13.02
N SER A 52 15.86 -1.62 -14.09
CA SER A 52 16.29 -2.45 -15.20
C SER A 52 17.16 -3.58 -14.66
N ALA A 53 16.61 -4.79 -14.66
CA ALA A 53 17.36 -6.03 -14.70
C ALA A 53 17.60 -6.45 -16.16
N ALA A 54 17.93 -5.53 -17.06
CA ALA A 54 18.41 -5.86 -18.40
C ALA A 54 19.19 -4.66 -18.99
N LYS A 55 20.50 -4.71 -18.76
CA LYS A 55 21.54 -3.80 -19.23
C LYS A 55 21.30 -3.25 -20.64
N THR A 56 21.53 -1.95 -20.82
CA THR A 56 21.99 -1.37 -22.09
C THR A 56 23.50 -1.65 -22.24
N PRO A 57 24.05 -1.72 -23.46
CA PRO A 57 24.66 -0.50 -23.97
C PRO A 57 24.35 -0.20 -25.45
N LYS A 58 24.34 1.11 -25.71
CA LYS A 58 24.22 1.82 -26.98
C LYS A 58 24.98 1.20 -28.16
N SER A 59 24.33 1.26 -29.32
CA SER A 59 24.92 1.67 -30.62
C SER A 59 23.74 2.26 -31.41
N GLY A 60 23.64 3.54 -31.75
CA GLY A 60 24.68 4.39 -32.30
C GLY A 60 24.61 4.31 -33.82
N SER A 61 24.33 5.46 -34.44
CA SER A 61 24.48 5.87 -35.85
C SER A 61 23.44 5.43 -36.89
N ASP A 62 22.63 6.42 -37.31
CA ASP A 62 22.54 6.97 -38.68
C ASP A 62 22.20 6.00 -39.82
N VAL A 63 21.18 6.30 -40.64
CA VAL A 63 21.30 6.80 -42.03
C VAL A 63 19.86 6.84 -42.56
N HIS A 64 19.24 8.01 -42.75
CA HIS A 64 19.26 8.86 -43.95
C HIS A 64 17.86 8.86 -44.57
N ALA A 65 17.33 10.08 -44.73
CA ALA A 65 16.14 10.35 -45.50
C ALA A 65 16.46 10.22 -46.99
N ASP A 66 15.65 9.45 -47.71
CA ASP A 66 15.23 9.70 -49.10
C ASP A 66 13.93 8.95 -49.37
#